data_AF-H2ATD3-F1
#
_entry.id   AF-H2ATD3-F1
#
_cell.length_a   1.000
_cell.length_b   1.000
_cell.length_c   1.000
_cell.angle_alpha   90.00
_cell.angle_beta   90.00
_cell.angle_gamma   90.00
#
_symmetry.space_group_name_H-M   'P 1'
#
loop_
_entity.id
_entity.type
_entity.pdbx_description
1 polymer ?
#
loop_
_entity_poly.entity_id
_entity_poly.type
_entity_poly.pdbx_seq_one_letter_code
_entity_poly.pdbx_strand_id
1 'polypeptide(L)'
;MFVSRIWWISTIFMFCLNRIVTANQFIPPENWRNIRYFREIDVSNPFTGESYDLTIENISDEPQNQYYIALSEDVALSTSMITAAIKGTEKFLACQTVATFTQLKDGTVIKYALLAFPTPIQPHSQVSIMAKFYHTLAPTPYPEHISIDDIQHLSIKENRYPLSPYDTDIFSLRITGSDDFYELNPPKDKSAQGVLTLEGFKFGPHHDVESFTINEATIVYGSDAPVNKITHLNRDVWISHWANTVQYQEYYEIKNVGAKLKDGFSRLDFIRHQQKSPSGHYSTIFNIALPENSTDHFVTDKIGLVSTHEVRGDTLTLKPRFPIFGGWGYNFTIGWTNPLSQVLRKDPTDDDTYILCITSLNGPSSATYDFAHVTIYLPEGVEYVDVGTALPFDEATVEPEYSFFDLQDGHQKITFNFKNLFDELGKGEVLIKYKYPKTAMYKKPLSIACYWFIGLLSFFVLKNVNIGIY
;
A
#
# COMPACT_ATOMS: atom_id res chain seq x y z
N MET A 1 -5.04 7.61 -62.97
CA MET A 1 -6.38 7.33 -62.43
C MET A 1 -6.37 7.83 -60.99
N PHE A 2 -6.81 9.07 -60.84
CA PHE A 2 -6.80 9.86 -59.60
C PHE A 2 -8.11 9.62 -58.83
N VAL A 3 -8.11 9.95 -57.52
CA VAL A 3 -9.27 10.15 -56.62
C VAL A 3 -9.83 8.85 -56.01
N SER A 4 -10.04 8.64 -54.70
CA SER A 4 -9.85 9.44 -53.48
C SER A 4 -9.84 8.49 -52.26
N ARG A 5 -8.80 8.59 -51.43
CA ARG A 5 -8.93 8.50 -49.97
C ARG A 5 -9.52 9.81 -49.48
N ILE A 6 -10.22 9.80 -48.34
CA ILE A 6 -10.76 10.90 -47.51
C ILE A 6 -12.27 10.68 -47.28
N TRP A 7 -12.60 10.01 -46.19
CA TRP A 7 -13.81 10.30 -45.42
C TRP A 7 -13.35 10.53 -43.98
N TRP A 8 -13.24 11.81 -43.64
CA TRP A 8 -13.10 12.35 -42.30
C TRP A 8 -14.37 12.03 -41.50
N ILE A 9 -14.22 11.55 -40.26
CA ILE A 9 -14.24 12.40 -39.04
C ILE A 9 -15.44 13.35 -39.07
N SER A 10 -16.62 12.84 -38.70
CA SER A 10 -17.68 13.65 -38.10
C SER A 10 -18.78 12.73 -37.58
N THR A 11 -18.78 12.50 -36.26
CA THR A 11 -19.91 12.12 -35.35
C THR A 11 -19.46 11.12 -34.27
N ILE A 12 -18.69 11.62 -33.30
CA ILE A 12 -18.85 11.40 -31.84
C ILE A 12 -18.18 12.62 -31.22
N PHE A 13 -18.90 13.75 -31.23
CA PHE A 13 -18.57 14.92 -30.41
C PHE A 13 -19.87 15.34 -29.75
N MET A 14 -20.28 14.56 -28.75
CA MET A 14 -21.33 14.93 -27.82
C MET A 14 -21.05 14.26 -26.48
N PHE A 15 -20.80 15.11 -25.49
CA PHE A 15 -20.73 14.82 -24.05
C PHE A 15 -19.51 14.08 -23.50
N CYS A 16 -18.31 14.59 -23.78
CA CYS A 16 -17.32 14.75 -22.70
C CYS A 16 -17.63 16.07 -21.97
N LEU A 17 -18.74 16.09 -21.21
CA LEU A 17 -18.80 16.97 -20.06
C LEU A 17 -17.65 16.51 -19.17
N ASN A 18 -16.62 17.34 -19.05
CA ASN A 18 -15.80 17.37 -17.86
C ASN A 18 -16.77 17.29 -16.67
N ARG A 19 -16.88 16.12 -16.03
CA ARG A 19 -17.25 16.09 -14.63
C ARG A 19 -16.09 16.78 -13.94
N ILE A 20 -16.18 18.10 -13.86
CA ILE A 20 -15.84 18.78 -12.63
C ILE A 20 -16.69 18.02 -11.61
N VAL A 21 -16.08 17.05 -10.94
CA VAL A 21 -16.65 16.48 -9.73
C VAL A 21 -16.59 17.65 -8.76
N THR A 22 -17.62 18.50 -8.80
CA THR A 22 -17.94 19.32 -7.65
C THR A 22 -18.16 18.30 -6.56
N ALA A 23 -17.24 18.29 -5.60
CA ALA A 23 -17.36 17.42 -4.47
C ALA A 23 -18.63 17.88 -3.72
N ASN A 24 -19.72 17.16 -3.98
CA ASN A 24 -21.04 17.53 -3.50
C ASN A 24 -21.12 17.14 -2.04
N GLN A 25 -21.61 18.08 -1.22
CA GLN A 25 -22.03 17.80 0.14
C GLN A 25 -23.05 16.65 0.11
N PHE A 26 -22.74 15.56 0.82
CA PHE A 26 -23.55 14.35 0.86
C PHE A 26 -23.73 13.90 2.29
N ILE A 27 -24.96 13.95 2.76
CA ILE A 27 -25.36 13.38 4.05
C ILE A 27 -26.08 12.06 3.73
N PRO A 28 -25.61 10.92 4.28
CA PRO A 28 -26.29 9.64 4.13
C PRO A 28 -27.76 9.73 4.56
N PRO A 29 -28.70 9.03 3.88
CA PRO A 29 -30.09 8.97 4.30
C PRO A 29 -30.21 8.37 5.70
N GLU A 30 -31.04 8.95 6.58
CA GLU A 30 -31.30 8.52 7.96
C GLU A 30 -32.19 7.25 8.02
N ASN A 31 -31.82 6.21 7.28
CA ASN A 31 -32.59 4.97 7.15
C ASN A 31 -32.17 3.92 8.19
N TRP A 32 -31.11 4.17 8.95
CA TRP A 32 -30.52 3.23 9.89
C TRP A 32 -30.43 3.81 11.29
N ARG A 33 -30.49 2.92 12.28
CA ARG A 33 -30.15 3.20 13.67
C ARG A 33 -29.13 2.18 14.18
N ASN A 34 -28.11 2.64 14.91
CA ASN A 34 -27.11 1.75 15.48
C ASN A 34 -27.54 1.29 16.88
N ILE A 35 -27.98 0.04 17.00
CA ILE A 35 -28.38 -0.55 18.29
C ILE A 35 -27.16 -0.84 19.17
N ARG A 36 -26.08 -1.32 18.56
CA ARG A 36 -24.78 -1.52 19.23
C ARG A 36 -23.66 -1.11 18.29
N TYR A 37 -22.76 -0.28 18.78
CA TYR A 37 -21.58 0.15 18.05
C TYR A 37 -20.35 -0.06 18.92
N PHE A 38 -19.60 -1.11 18.66
CA PHE A 38 -18.32 -1.35 19.31
C PHE A 38 -17.18 -1.10 18.34
N ARG A 39 -16.29 -0.16 18.68
CA ARG A 39 -15.08 0.14 17.91
C ARG A 39 -13.86 -0.30 18.71
N GLU A 40 -12.94 -0.99 18.05
CA GLU A 40 -11.66 -1.38 18.60
C GLU A 40 -10.54 -0.87 17.70
N ILE A 41 -9.54 -0.22 18.28
CA ILE A 41 -8.38 0.33 17.58
C ILE A 41 -7.13 -0.35 18.12
N ASP A 42 -6.38 -1.02 17.26
CA ASP A 42 -5.11 -1.65 17.59
C ASP A 42 -3.94 -0.78 17.12
N VAL A 43 -3.09 -0.37 18.08
CA VAL A 43 -1.89 0.46 17.85
C VAL A 43 -0.59 -0.31 18.04
N SER A 44 -0.64 -1.65 18.10
CA SER A 44 0.54 -2.51 18.26
C SER A 44 1.48 -2.49 17.05
N ASN A 45 0.96 -2.15 15.87
CA ASN A 45 1.68 -2.12 14.61
C ASN A 45 1.94 -0.67 14.16
N PRO A 46 2.89 -0.46 13.21
CA PRO A 46 3.14 0.86 12.63
C PRO A 46 2.00 1.36 11.72
N PHE A 47 1.04 0.50 11.40
CA PHE A 47 -0.26 0.84 10.83
C PHE A 47 -1.34 0.62 11.89
N THR A 48 -2.49 1.27 11.73
CA THR A 48 -3.60 1.13 12.65
C THR A 48 -4.68 0.23 12.05
N GLY A 49 -5.05 -0.80 12.81
CA GLY A 49 -6.16 -1.69 12.50
C GLY A 49 -7.38 -1.34 13.34
N GLU A 50 -8.50 -1.05 12.70
CA GLU A 50 -9.76 -0.76 13.37
C GLU A 50 -10.79 -1.84 13.09
N SER A 51 -11.44 -2.34 14.13
CA SER A 51 -12.53 -3.30 14.04
C SER A 51 -13.82 -2.66 14.53
N TYR A 52 -14.89 -2.85 13.76
CA TYR A 52 -16.23 -2.34 14.02
C TYR A 52 -17.17 -3.53 14.16
N ASP A 53 -17.68 -3.78 15.36
CA ASP A 53 -18.72 -4.77 15.63
C ASP A 53 -20.04 -4.01 15.83
N LEU A 54 -20.85 -4.01 14.77
CA LEU A 54 -22.05 -3.21 14.66
C LEU A 54 -23.29 -4.09 14.67
N THR A 55 -24.33 -3.70 15.39
CA THR A 55 -25.70 -4.19 15.19
C THR A 55 -26.55 -3.00 14.80
N ILE A 56 -27.11 -3.05 13.59
CA ILE A 56 -27.89 -1.95 13.00
C ILE A 56 -29.31 -2.41 12.73
N GLU A 57 -30.26 -1.47 12.80
CA GLU A 57 -31.67 -1.67 12.52
C GLU A 57 -32.12 -0.78 11.37
N ASN A 58 -32.84 -1.35 10.41
CA ASN A 58 -33.49 -0.58 9.36
C ASN A 58 -34.74 0.11 9.91
N ILE A 59 -34.72 1.44 9.99
CA ILE A 59 -35.85 2.25 10.49
C ILE A 59 -36.71 2.83 9.34
N SER A 60 -36.31 2.60 8.09
CA SER A 60 -37.06 3.00 6.91
C SER A 60 -38.25 2.06 6.64
N ASP A 61 -39.31 2.60 6.06
CA ASP A 61 -40.45 1.83 5.54
C ASP A 61 -40.08 0.97 4.30
N GLU A 62 -38.92 1.23 3.69
CA GLU A 62 -38.43 0.49 2.51
C GLU A 62 -37.22 -0.40 2.84
N PRO A 63 -37.06 -1.55 2.14
CA PRO A 63 -35.86 -2.37 2.29
C PRO A 63 -34.59 -1.62 1.87
N GLN A 64 -33.57 -1.67 2.72
CA GLN A 64 -32.29 -0.96 2.50
C GLN A 64 -31.16 -1.93 2.19
N ASN A 65 -30.26 -1.54 1.30
CA ASN A 65 -29.12 -2.37 0.87
C ASN A 65 -27.75 -1.66 0.99
N GLN A 66 -27.72 -0.46 1.55
CA GLN A 66 -26.52 0.36 1.67
C GLN A 66 -26.39 0.88 3.09
N TYR A 67 -25.19 0.78 3.65
CA TYR A 67 -24.83 1.34 4.95
C TYR A 67 -23.53 2.13 4.82
N TYR A 68 -23.44 3.27 5.50
CA TYR A 68 -22.30 4.19 5.39
C TYR A 68 -21.57 4.30 6.72
N ILE A 69 -20.27 3.99 6.73
CA ILE A 69 -19.37 4.26 7.86
C ILE A 69 -18.71 5.61 7.63
N ALA A 70 -18.83 6.50 8.60
CA ALA A 70 -18.16 7.80 8.58
C ALA A 70 -16.70 7.65 9.02
N LEU A 71 -15.80 8.29 8.28
CA LEU A 71 -14.36 8.33 8.51
C LEU A 71 -13.93 9.79 8.60
N SER A 72 -12.96 10.07 9.47
CA SER A 72 -12.25 11.36 9.42
C SER A 72 -11.52 11.49 8.08
N GLU A 73 -11.29 12.72 7.64
CA GLU A 73 -10.59 12.96 6.39
C GLU A 73 -9.20 12.31 6.35
N ASP A 74 -8.43 12.40 7.42
CA ASP A 74 -7.09 11.83 7.52
C ASP A 74 -7.11 10.30 7.42
N VAL A 75 -8.05 9.64 8.10
CA VAL A 75 -8.21 8.18 8.04
C VAL A 75 -8.64 7.76 6.64
N ALA A 76 -9.62 8.45 6.04
CA ALA A 76 -10.10 8.13 4.70
C ALA A 76 -9.01 8.29 3.62
N LEU A 77 -8.13 9.29 3.74
CA LEU A 77 -7.02 9.51 2.81
C LEU A 77 -5.86 8.53 2.99
N SER A 78 -5.72 7.93 4.19
CA SER A 78 -4.68 6.96 4.53
C SER A 78 -5.18 5.51 4.59
N THR A 79 -6.44 5.27 4.22
CA THR A 79 -7.04 3.93 4.23
C THR A 79 -6.40 3.05 3.15
N SER A 80 -5.94 1.88 3.57
CA SER A 80 -5.31 0.86 2.73
C SER A 80 -6.31 -0.20 2.26
N MET A 81 -7.12 -0.70 3.21
CA MET A 81 -8.03 -1.82 2.96
C MET A 81 -9.26 -1.72 3.85
N ILE A 82 -10.40 -2.07 3.26
CA ILE A 82 -11.70 -2.17 3.95
C ILE A 82 -12.26 -3.56 3.67
N THR A 83 -12.65 -4.26 4.72
CA THR A 83 -13.38 -5.52 4.61
C THR A 83 -14.57 -5.50 5.54
N ALA A 84 -15.68 -6.08 5.12
CA ALA A 84 -16.83 -6.25 5.99
C ALA A 84 -17.56 -7.55 5.68
N ALA A 85 -18.16 -8.15 6.70
CA ALA A 85 -18.93 -9.38 6.60
C ALA A 85 -20.14 -9.34 7.55
N ILE A 86 -21.19 -10.08 7.21
CA ILE A 86 -22.36 -10.25 8.07
C ILE A 86 -22.02 -11.28 9.15
N LYS A 87 -22.12 -10.89 10.42
CA LYS A 87 -21.78 -11.73 11.57
C LYS A 87 -22.64 -12.99 11.61
N GLY A 88 -21.99 -14.14 11.84
CA GLY A 88 -22.66 -15.44 11.82
C GLY A 88 -22.88 -16.02 10.42
N THR A 89 -22.35 -15.38 9.38
CA THR A 89 -22.34 -15.90 8.00
C THR A 89 -20.96 -15.74 7.38
N GLU A 90 -20.66 -16.53 6.34
CA GLU A 90 -19.42 -16.38 5.54
C GLU A 90 -19.61 -15.41 4.36
N LYS A 91 -20.59 -14.50 4.43
CA LYS A 91 -20.90 -13.55 3.35
C LYS A 91 -20.17 -12.24 3.55
N PHE A 92 -19.22 -11.95 2.67
CA PHE A 92 -18.57 -10.65 2.56
C PHE A 92 -19.48 -9.60 1.92
N LEU A 93 -19.33 -8.36 2.35
CA LEU A 93 -20.00 -7.19 1.80
C LEU A 93 -19.09 -6.51 0.78
N ALA A 94 -19.68 -5.99 -0.29
CA ALA A 94 -18.93 -5.13 -1.21
C ALA A 94 -18.66 -3.80 -0.50
N CYS A 95 -17.38 -3.45 -0.39
CA CYS A 95 -16.90 -2.25 0.30
C CYS A 95 -16.29 -1.29 -0.70
N GLN A 96 -16.63 -0.01 -0.62
CA GLN A 96 -16.00 1.03 -1.45
C GLN A 96 -15.89 2.35 -0.69
N THR A 97 -14.80 3.07 -0.87
CA THR A 97 -14.70 4.47 -0.44
C THR A 97 -15.52 5.34 -1.38
N VAL A 98 -16.22 6.34 -0.84
CA VAL A 98 -17.06 7.25 -1.62
C VAL A 98 -16.36 8.60 -1.72
N ALA A 99 -16.31 9.17 -2.93
CA ALA A 99 -15.67 10.47 -3.17
C ALA A 99 -16.44 11.67 -2.56
N THR A 100 -17.64 11.44 -2.04
CA THR A 100 -18.49 12.46 -1.42
C THR A 100 -18.12 12.70 0.04
N PHE A 101 -18.41 13.89 0.55
CA PHE A 101 -18.13 14.25 1.93
C PHE A 101 -19.27 15.03 2.59
N THR A 102 -19.29 15.04 3.91
CA THR A 102 -20.06 16.02 4.71
C THR A 102 -19.09 16.97 5.37
N GLN A 103 -19.37 18.27 5.25
CA GLN A 103 -18.69 19.29 6.04
C GLN A 103 -19.61 19.72 7.17
N LEU A 104 -19.13 19.57 8.40
CA LEU A 104 -19.85 19.99 9.59
C LEU A 104 -19.68 21.49 9.85
N LYS A 105 -20.51 22.03 10.76
CA LYS A 105 -20.55 23.47 11.07
C LYS A 105 -19.25 24.02 11.65
N ASP A 106 -18.48 23.16 12.31
CA ASP A 106 -17.15 23.44 12.86
C ASP A 106 -16.04 23.42 11.81
N GLY A 107 -16.36 23.04 10.56
CA GLY A 107 -15.42 22.90 9.45
C GLY A 107 -14.86 21.49 9.28
N THR A 108 -15.20 20.54 10.16
CA THR A 108 -14.73 19.15 10.09
C THR A 108 -15.26 18.46 8.82
N VAL A 109 -14.36 17.84 8.06
CA VAL A 109 -14.69 17.10 6.84
C VAL A 109 -14.77 15.60 7.15
N ILE A 110 -15.91 15.02 6.83
CA ILE A 110 -16.21 13.60 7.03
C ILE A 110 -16.36 12.94 5.66
N LYS A 111 -15.63 11.85 5.45
CA LYS A 111 -15.76 11.00 4.26
C LYS A 111 -16.44 9.69 4.64
N TYR A 112 -16.82 8.90 3.65
CA TYR A 112 -17.61 7.69 3.89
C TYR A 112 -17.05 6.46 3.19
N ALA A 113 -17.15 5.33 3.88
CA ALA A 113 -17.07 4.00 3.27
C ALA A 113 -18.48 3.42 3.15
N LEU A 114 -18.85 2.99 1.95
CA LEU A 114 -20.11 2.31 1.67
C LEU A 114 -19.93 0.80 1.82
N LEU A 115 -20.82 0.19 2.60
CA LEU A 115 -21.04 -1.24 2.69
C LEU A 115 -22.33 -1.58 1.93
N ALA A 116 -22.22 -2.37 0.87
CA ALA A 116 -23.36 -2.82 0.08
C ALA A 116 -23.75 -4.26 0.44
N PHE A 117 -25.01 -4.44 0.85
CA PHE A 117 -25.56 -5.75 1.17
C PHE A 117 -25.98 -6.51 -0.10
N PRO A 118 -25.67 -7.80 -0.19
CA PRO A 118 -26.09 -8.63 -1.33
C PRO A 118 -27.60 -8.84 -1.36
N THR A 119 -28.25 -8.79 -0.20
CA THR A 119 -29.70 -8.94 -0.04
C THR A 119 -30.24 -7.75 0.77
N PRO A 120 -31.26 -7.02 0.27
CA PRO A 120 -31.86 -5.91 1.00
C PRO A 120 -32.40 -6.34 2.37
N ILE A 121 -32.11 -5.55 3.39
CA ILE A 121 -32.54 -5.73 4.76
C ILE A 121 -33.95 -5.14 4.90
N GLN A 122 -34.89 -5.93 5.39
CA GLN A 122 -36.30 -5.53 5.48
C GLN A 122 -36.51 -4.44 6.53
N PRO A 123 -37.58 -3.63 6.41
CA PRO A 123 -37.99 -2.68 7.44
C PRO A 123 -38.05 -3.32 8.83
N HIS A 124 -37.58 -2.61 9.86
CA HIS A 124 -37.55 -3.03 11.26
C HIS A 124 -36.78 -4.33 11.55
N SER A 125 -35.93 -4.77 10.62
CA SER A 125 -35.05 -5.92 10.84
C SER A 125 -33.65 -5.47 11.22
N GLN A 126 -33.02 -6.27 12.09
CA GLN A 126 -31.67 -6.03 12.58
C GLN A 126 -30.66 -6.92 11.85
N VAL A 127 -29.47 -6.38 11.62
CA VAL A 127 -28.34 -7.13 11.08
C VAL A 127 -27.07 -6.77 11.85
N SER A 128 -26.25 -7.78 12.12
CA SER A 128 -24.93 -7.60 12.74
C SER A 128 -23.83 -7.68 11.69
N ILE A 129 -22.92 -6.71 11.69
CA ILE A 129 -21.83 -6.55 10.74
C ILE A 129 -20.52 -6.51 11.52
N MET A 130 -19.51 -7.18 10.98
CA MET A 130 -18.12 -6.99 11.39
C MET A 130 -17.38 -6.33 10.24
N ALA A 131 -16.89 -5.12 10.45
CA ALA A 131 -16.05 -4.42 9.48
C ALA A 131 -14.64 -4.20 10.05
N LYS A 132 -13.62 -4.30 9.19
CA LYS A 132 -12.23 -4.02 9.51
C LYS A 132 -11.67 -3.00 8.53
N PHE A 133 -11.02 -1.98 9.09
CA PHE A 133 -10.34 -0.93 8.37
C PHE A 133 -8.86 -0.97 8.73
N TYR A 134 -8.01 -0.85 7.74
CA TYR A 134 -6.57 -0.71 7.93
C TYR A 134 -6.14 0.61 7.30
N HIS A 135 -5.41 1.43 8.04
CA HIS A 135 -4.89 2.69 7.54
C HIS A 135 -3.45 2.94 7.99
N THR A 136 -2.70 3.67 7.16
CA THR A 136 -1.26 3.96 7.35
C THR A 136 -1.02 5.33 8.00
N LEU A 137 -2.03 5.89 8.68
CA LEU A 137 -1.90 7.16 9.38
C LEU A 137 -0.80 7.05 10.43
N ALA A 138 0.28 7.81 10.25
CA ALA A 138 1.42 7.74 11.15
C ALA A 138 1.03 8.32 12.53
N PRO A 139 1.33 7.63 13.64
CA PRO A 139 1.15 8.19 14.96
C PRO A 139 2.10 9.36 15.19
N THR A 140 1.73 10.26 16.10
CA THR A 140 2.53 11.46 16.39
C THR A 140 3.32 11.29 17.68
N PRO A 141 4.66 11.40 17.66
CA PRO A 141 5.46 11.26 18.87
C PRO A 141 5.16 12.34 19.92
N TYR A 142 5.01 11.93 21.17
CA TYR A 142 4.73 12.84 22.28
C TYR A 142 5.49 12.40 23.55
N PRO A 143 6.57 13.09 23.96
CA PRO A 143 7.12 14.30 23.33
C PRO A 143 7.84 14.03 22.00
N GLU A 144 7.97 15.06 21.17
CA GLU A 144 8.64 14.93 19.86
C GLU A 144 10.14 14.60 19.99
N HIS A 145 10.77 15.00 21.10
CA HIS A 145 12.20 14.84 21.35
C HIS A 145 12.45 14.07 22.65
N ILE A 146 13.17 12.94 22.54
CA ILE A 146 13.51 12.05 23.66
C ILE A 146 15.01 11.76 23.70
N SER A 147 15.51 11.33 24.86
CA SER A 147 16.85 10.74 24.97
C SER A 147 16.87 9.34 24.38
N ILE A 148 18.07 8.82 24.08
CA ILE A 148 18.24 7.45 23.60
C ILE A 148 17.80 6.39 24.62
N ASP A 149 17.90 6.71 25.92
CA ASP A 149 17.55 5.80 27.02
C ASP A 149 16.06 5.93 27.44
N ASP A 150 15.31 6.89 26.87
CA ASP A 150 13.90 7.09 27.19
C ASP A 150 13.02 6.13 26.37
N ILE A 151 11.89 5.73 26.95
CA ILE A 151 10.84 4.97 26.26
C ILE A 151 10.06 5.94 25.38
N GLN A 152 9.87 5.58 24.11
CA GLN A 152 9.06 6.37 23.20
C GLN A 152 7.57 6.27 23.55
N HIS A 153 6.91 7.43 23.59
CA HIS A 153 5.45 7.55 23.66
C HIS A 153 4.93 8.15 22.35
N LEU A 154 3.82 7.61 21.86
CA LEU A 154 3.15 8.00 20.64
C LEU A 154 1.73 8.45 20.97
N SER A 155 1.13 9.25 20.10
CA SER A 155 -0.22 9.75 20.31
C SER A 155 -1.07 9.68 19.06
N ILE A 156 -2.34 9.34 19.28
CA ILE A 156 -3.42 9.29 18.28
C ILE A 156 -4.54 10.24 18.70
N LYS A 157 -5.20 10.83 17.70
CA LYS A 157 -6.37 11.69 17.88
C LYS A 157 -7.61 10.90 17.50
N GLU A 158 -8.53 10.76 18.43
CA GLU A 158 -9.76 9.99 18.23
C GLU A 158 -10.96 10.74 18.76
N ASN A 159 -12.15 10.32 18.33
CA ASN A 159 -13.40 10.82 18.88
C ASN A 159 -13.85 9.94 20.06
N ARG A 160 -14.22 10.54 21.20
CA ARG A 160 -14.75 9.80 22.37
C ARG A 160 -16.11 9.17 22.06
N TYR A 161 -16.85 9.73 21.10
CA TYR A 161 -18.15 9.27 20.62
C TYR A 161 -18.02 8.63 19.22
N PRO A 162 -19.00 7.83 18.77
CA PRO A 162 -18.94 7.27 17.42
C PRO A 162 -19.08 8.40 16.40
N LEU A 163 -18.10 8.51 15.50
CA LEU A 163 -18.28 9.30 14.29
C LEU A 163 -19.22 8.49 13.36
N SER A 164 -20.52 8.75 13.46
CA SER A 164 -21.57 8.02 12.75
C SER A 164 -22.58 8.99 12.13
N PRO A 165 -23.06 8.75 10.90
CA PRO A 165 -24.17 9.52 10.33
C PRO A 165 -25.54 9.12 10.90
N TYR A 166 -25.59 8.10 11.77
CA TYR A 166 -26.81 7.57 12.38
C TYR A 166 -26.76 7.68 13.91
N ASP A 167 -27.93 7.85 14.51
CA ASP A 167 -28.11 7.79 15.96
C ASP A 167 -27.70 6.42 16.51
N THR A 168 -27.09 6.41 17.69
CA THR A 168 -26.47 5.24 18.29
C THR A 168 -26.93 5.02 19.73
N ASP A 169 -27.55 3.88 20.00
CA ASP A 169 -28.12 3.56 21.31
C ASP A 169 -27.04 3.25 22.34
N ILE A 170 -26.05 2.44 21.96
CA ILE A 170 -24.94 2.04 22.83
C ILE A 170 -23.65 2.06 22.02
N PHE A 171 -22.69 2.87 22.47
CA PHE A 171 -21.34 2.95 21.92
C PHE A 171 -20.27 2.58 22.94
N SER A 172 -19.23 1.89 22.51
CA SER A 172 -18.01 1.71 23.29
C SER A 172 -16.79 1.67 22.38
N LEU A 173 -15.72 2.35 22.80
CA LEU A 173 -14.43 2.38 22.12
C LEU A 173 -13.39 1.70 23.00
N ARG A 174 -12.60 0.81 22.40
CA ARG A 174 -11.45 0.17 23.04
C ARG A 174 -10.19 0.42 22.21
N ILE A 175 -9.10 0.79 22.86
CA ILE A 175 -7.78 0.96 22.23
C ILE A 175 -6.83 -0.06 22.86
N THR A 176 -6.15 -0.86 22.03
CA THR A 176 -5.26 -1.96 22.41
C THR A 176 -3.88 -1.81 21.79
N GLY A 177 -2.91 -2.60 22.26
CA GLY A 177 -1.56 -2.66 21.66
C GLY A 177 -0.46 -1.99 22.48
N SER A 178 -0.77 -1.45 23.66
CA SER A 178 0.19 -0.98 24.65
C SER A 178 -0.29 -1.32 26.07
N ASP A 179 0.63 -1.34 27.02
CA ASP A 179 0.32 -1.50 28.45
C ASP A 179 0.20 -0.15 29.18
N ASP A 180 0.67 0.93 28.55
CA ASP A 180 0.70 2.28 29.12
C ASP A 180 -0.13 3.20 28.22
N PHE A 181 -1.29 3.62 28.70
CA PHE A 181 -2.15 4.59 28.04
C PHE A 181 -2.56 5.70 29.00
N TYR A 182 -2.61 6.93 28.50
CA TYR A 182 -3.27 8.03 29.18
C TYR A 182 -3.85 9.02 28.20
N GLU A 183 -4.88 9.73 28.65
CA GLU A 183 -5.52 10.77 27.88
C GLU A 183 -4.83 12.12 28.15
N LEU A 184 -4.48 12.84 27.09
CA LEU A 184 -3.93 14.19 27.19
C LEU A 184 -5.05 15.20 27.43
N ASN A 185 -4.95 15.98 28.51
CA ASN A 185 -5.96 16.96 28.92
C ASN A 185 -7.37 16.34 29.11
N PRO A 186 -7.53 15.35 30.00
CA PRO A 186 -8.82 14.68 30.17
C PRO A 186 -9.90 15.64 30.69
N PRO A 187 -11.17 15.43 30.33
CA PRO A 187 -12.28 16.27 30.79
C PRO A 187 -12.42 16.20 32.32
N LYS A 188 -12.93 17.26 32.95
CA LYS A 188 -13.14 17.27 34.41
C LYS A 188 -14.18 16.24 34.87
N ASP A 189 -15.13 15.93 34.00
CA ASP A 189 -16.13 14.91 34.23
C ASP A 189 -15.51 13.53 34.09
N LYS A 190 -15.44 12.79 35.20
CA LYS A 190 -14.87 11.44 35.25
C LYS A 190 -15.66 10.43 34.42
N SER A 191 -16.95 10.67 34.15
CA SER A 191 -17.77 9.76 33.34
C SER A 191 -17.44 9.83 31.85
N ALA A 192 -16.80 10.92 31.41
CA ALA A 192 -16.36 11.12 30.04
C ALA A 192 -14.87 10.81 29.81
N GLN A 193 -14.12 10.46 30.88
CA GLN A 193 -12.71 10.11 30.78
C GLN A 193 -12.52 8.68 30.31
N GLY A 194 -11.46 8.44 29.55
CA GLY A 194 -11.04 7.08 29.23
C GLY A 194 -10.49 6.35 30.47
N VAL A 195 -10.77 5.06 30.57
CA VAL A 195 -10.31 4.21 31.68
C VAL A 195 -9.34 3.16 31.16
N LEU A 196 -8.14 3.13 31.74
CA LEU A 196 -7.19 2.05 31.50
C LEU A 196 -7.68 0.77 32.19
N THR A 197 -7.83 -0.30 31.41
CA THR A 197 -8.20 -1.63 31.89
C THR A 197 -7.17 -2.65 31.44
N LEU A 198 -7.23 -3.88 31.97
CA LEU A 198 -6.38 -4.99 31.51
C LEU A 198 -6.58 -5.34 30.04
N GLU A 199 -7.71 -4.97 29.46
CA GLU A 199 -8.03 -5.22 28.05
C GLU A 199 -7.68 -4.02 27.14
N GLY A 200 -7.04 -2.98 27.68
CA GLY A 200 -6.72 -1.74 26.96
C GLY A 200 -7.46 -0.50 27.50
N PHE A 201 -7.34 0.61 26.77
CA PHE A 201 -7.91 1.90 27.13
C PHE A 201 -9.34 2.04 26.59
N LYS A 202 -10.32 2.26 27.45
CA LYS A 202 -11.74 2.22 27.09
C LYS A 202 -12.46 3.55 27.28
N PHE A 203 -13.31 3.90 26.32
CA PHE A 203 -14.33 4.95 26.46
C PHE A 203 -15.73 4.34 26.41
N GLY A 204 -16.63 4.89 27.21
CA GLY A 204 -18.00 4.41 27.34
C GLY A 204 -18.16 3.28 28.36
N PRO A 205 -19.34 2.64 28.42
CA PRO A 205 -20.41 2.73 27.42
C PRO A 205 -21.11 4.09 27.43
N HIS A 206 -21.30 4.66 26.23
CA HIS A 206 -22.11 5.85 26.01
C HIS A 206 -23.49 5.44 25.50
N HIS A 207 -24.53 6.10 25.99
CA HIS A 207 -25.92 5.80 25.67
C HIS A 207 -26.55 6.96 24.89
N ASP A 208 -27.43 6.63 23.94
CA ASP A 208 -28.27 7.57 23.18
C ASP A 208 -27.45 8.72 22.57
N VAL A 209 -26.45 8.37 21.77
CA VAL A 209 -25.56 9.33 21.10
C VAL A 209 -26.15 9.75 19.77
N GLU A 210 -26.35 11.06 19.59
CA GLU A 210 -26.86 11.66 18.35
C GLU A 210 -25.86 11.50 17.19
N SER A 211 -26.39 11.45 15.96
CA SER A 211 -25.60 11.48 14.73
C SER A 211 -24.60 12.66 14.70
N PHE A 212 -23.41 12.41 14.13
CA PHE A 212 -22.32 13.38 13.97
C PHE A 212 -21.85 14.06 15.27
N THR A 213 -21.95 13.39 16.42
CA THR A 213 -21.42 13.91 17.69
C THR A 213 -19.88 13.89 17.68
N ILE A 214 -19.25 15.07 17.80
CA ILE A 214 -17.78 15.23 17.86
C ILE A 214 -17.33 15.66 19.24
N ASN A 215 -16.37 14.92 19.78
CA ASN A 215 -15.67 15.19 21.02
C ASN A 215 -14.28 14.56 20.99
N GLU A 216 -13.31 15.31 20.48
CA GLU A 216 -11.95 14.81 20.29
C GLU A 216 -11.23 14.52 21.61
N ALA A 217 -10.45 13.46 21.61
CA ALA A 217 -9.50 13.07 22.64
C ALA A 217 -8.16 12.73 22.00
N THR A 218 -7.07 13.14 22.66
CA THR A 218 -5.73 12.70 22.28
C THR A 218 -5.29 11.64 23.28
N ILE A 219 -5.04 10.43 22.80
CA ILE A 219 -4.61 9.30 23.62
C ILE A 219 -3.12 9.11 23.36
N VAL A 220 -2.34 9.13 24.44
CA VAL A 220 -0.90 8.85 24.42
C VAL A 220 -0.68 7.42 24.91
N TYR A 221 0.24 6.71 24.25
CA TYR A 221 0.58 5.34 24.58
C TYR A 221 2.07 5.06 24.48
N GLY A 222 2.57 4.14 25.30
CA GLY A 222 3.96 3.69 25.25
C GLY A 222 4.20 2.77 24.06
N SER A 223 5.19 3.07 23.23
CA SER A 223 5.60 2.23 22.10
C SER A 223 7.07 2.47 21.77
N ASP A 224 7.94 1.56 22.20
CA ASP A 224 9.39 1.66 21.98
C ASP A 224 9.85 1.06 20.64
N ALA A 225 8.93 0.56 19.81
CA ALA A 225 9.25 0.08 18.48
C ALA A 225 9.56 1.24 17.51
N PRO A 226 10.49 1.06 16.55
CA PRO A 226 10.72 2.05 15.50
C PRO A 226 9.50 2.15 14.59
N VAL A 227 9.11 3.38 14.23
CA VAL A 227 7.97 3.62 13.35
C VAL A 227 8.50 3.83 11.92
N ASN A 228 8.72 2.73 11.20
CA ASN A 228 9.27 2.75 9.86
C ASN A 228 8.20 3.10 8.82
N LYS A 229 8.47 4.13 8.03
CA LYS A 229 7.64 4.59 6.93
C LYS A 229 8.44 4.67 5.64
N ILE A 230 8.03 3.93 4.63
CA ILE A 230 8.61 3.93 3.30
C ILE A 230 7.85 4.96 2.47
N THR A 231 8.50 6.08 2.18
CA THR A 231 7.87 7.18 1.43
C THR A 231 7.72 6.81 -0.04
N HIS A 232 8.73 6.17 -0.62
CA HIS A 232 8.71 5.68 -1.99
C HIS A 232 9.35 4.31 -2.08
N LEU A 233 8.67 3.40 -2.78
CA LEU A 233 9.21 2.15 -3.26
C LEU A 233 9.11 2.13 -4.78
N ASN A 234 10.23 1.86 -5.45
CA ASN A 234 10.25 1.47 -6.86
C ASN A 234 10.69 0.01 -6.94
N ARG A 235 9.79 -0.87 -7.36
CA ARG A 235 10.05 -2.29 -7.59
C ARG A 235 10.08 -2.56 -9.09
N ASP A 236 11.23 -2.93 -9.60
CA ASP A 236 11.45 -3.32 -10.98
C ASP A 236 11.57 -4.85 -11.07
N VAL A 237 10.76 -5.47 -11.93
CA VAL A 237 10.73 -6.93 -12.15
C VAL A 237 11.00 -7.23 -13.60
N TRP A 238 12.15 -7.82 -13.89
CA TRP A 238 12.60 -8.13 -15.25
C TRP A 238 12.36 -9.60 -15.57
N ILE A 239 11.58 -9.86 -16.62
CA ILE A 239 11.23 -11.21 -17.06
C ILE A 239 12.10 -11.63 -18.25
N SER A 240 12.85 -12.72 -18.11
CA SER A 240 13.72 -13.24 -19.18
C SER A 240 13.43 -14.69 -19.54
N HIS A 241 12.77 -14.90 -20.68
CA HIS A 241 12.58 -16.24 -21.26
C HIS A 241 13.87 -16.86 -21.78
N TRP A 242 14.83 -16.04 -22.20
CA TRP A 242 16.13 -16.50 -22.71
C TRP A 242 17.03 -17.04 -21.59
N ALA A 243 17.08 -16.36 -20.45
CA ALA A 243 17.85 -16.79 -19.29
C ALA A 243 17.07 -17.76 -18.39
N ASN A 244 15.75 -17.88 -18.59
CA ASN A 244 14.83 -18.62 -17.72
C ASN A 244 14.86 -18.11 -16.27
N THR A 245 14.98 -16.78 -16.10
CA THR A 245 15.04 -16.11 -14.80
C THR A 245 14.07 -14.95 -14.72
N VAL A 246 13.71 -14.60 -13.48
CA VAL A 246 13.11 -13.32 -13.11
C VAL A 246 14.08 -12.59 -12.20
N GLN A 247 14.34 -11.31 -12.47
CA GLN A 247 15.23 -10.49 -11.67
C GLN A 247 14.43 -9.37 -11.01
N TYR A 248 14.66 -9.19 -9.72
CA TYR A 248 14.04 -8.15 -8.90
C TYR A 248 15.05 -7.10 -8.52
N GLN A 249 14.64 -5.85 -8.59
CA GLN A 249 15.37 -4.72 -8.04
C GLN A 249 14.38 -3.79 -7.34
N GLU A 250 14.62 -3.48 -6.08
CA GLU A 250 13.76 -2.64 -5.27
C GLU A 250 14.55 -1.50 -4.66
N TYR A 251 14.14 -0.27 -4.96
CA TYR A 251 14.66 0.95 -4.36
C TYR A 251 13.71 1.46 -3.28
N TYR A 252 14.22 1.58 -2.06
CA TYR A 252 13.50 2.01 -0.88
C TYR A 252 13.96 3.40 -0.43
N GLU A 253 13.00 4.28 -0.17
CA GLU A 253 13.19 5.49 0.63
C GLU A 253 12.50 5.31 1.98
N ILE A 254 13.25 4.90 3.00
CA ILE A 254 12.71 4.63 4.34
C ILE A 254 13.01 5.80 5.28
N LYS A 255 12.06 6.13 6.14
CA LYS A 255 12.17 7.12 7.21
C LYS A 255 11.62 6.55 8.50
N ASN A 256 12.31 6.76 9.62
CA ASN A 256 11.72 6.52 10.93
C ASN A 256 10.95 7.79 11.35
N VAL A 257 9.63 7.68 11.53
CA VAL A 257 8.75 8.80 11.92
C VAL A 257 8.48 8.86 13.42
N GLY A 258 9.19 8.06 14.22
CA GLY A 258 9.19 8.11 15.67
C GLY A 258 9.84 9.39 16.25
N ALA A 259 9.97 9.40 17.58
CA ALA A 259 10.53 10.52 18.33
C ALA A 259 11.99 10.81 17.95
N LYS A 260 12.32 12.09 17.82
CA LYS A 260 13.67 12.57 17.48
C LYS A 260 14.58 12.56 18.71
N LEU A 261 15.89 12.52 18.50
CA LEU A 261 16.85 12.66 19.59
C LEU A 261 16.91 14.11 20.10
N LYS A 262 16.74 14.29 21.41
CA LYS A 262 16.76 15.60 22.06
C LYS A 262 18.12 16.31 22.00
N ASP A 263 19.18 15.61 22.38
CA ASP A 263 20.54 16.18 22.50
C ASP A 263 21.42 15.84 21.29
N GLY A 264 20.82 15.36 20.20
CA GLY A 264 21.53 14.84 19.03
C GLY A 264 22.09 13.44 19.23
N PHE A 265 22.94 12.98 18.30
CA PHE A 265 23.49 11.63 18.31
C PHE A 265 24.88 11.58 18.95
N SER A 266 25.03 10.71 19.95
CA SER A 266 26.30 10.34 20.58
C SER A 266 26.58 8.86 20.36
N ARG A 267 27.67 8.53 19.66
CA ARG A 267 28.06 7.13 19.41
C ARG A 267 28.37 6.38 20.71
N LEU A 268 28.91 7.08 21.70
CA LEU A 268 29.21 6.50 23.02
C LEU A 268 27.94 6.07 23.73
N ASP A 269 26.93 6.93 23.75
CA ASP A 269 25.66 6.64 24.43
C ASP A 269 24.87 5.58 23.67
N PHE A 270 24.92 5.57 22.33
CA PHE A 270 24.40 4.48 21.52
C PHE A 270 24.99 3.12 21.86
N ILE A 271 26.32 3.02 21.95
CA ILE A 271 26.97 1.75 22.30
C ILE A 271 26.63 1.32 23.72
N ARG A 272 26.59 2.27 24.68
CA ARG A 272 26.18 1.98 26.06
C ARG A 272 24.74 1.49 26.13
N HIS A 273 23.84 2.13 25.39
CA HIS A 273 22.44 1.72 25.31
C HIS A 273 22.32 0.31 24.72
N GLN A 274 22.97 0.03 23.60
CA GLN A 274 22.94 -1.29 22.94
C GLN A 274 23.47 -2.43 23.85
N GLN A 275 24.36 -2.12 24.79
CA GLN A 275 24.83 -3.09 25.80
C GLN A 275 23.77 -3.36 26.89
N LYS A 276 22.90 -2.39 27.20
CA LYS A 276 21.81 -2.54 28.17
C LYS A 276 20.57 -3.16 27.55
N SER A 277 20.18 -2.70 26.36
CA SER A 277 18.98 -3.10 25.63
C SER A 277 19.32 -3.35 24.16
N PRO A 278 18.98 -4.53 23.60
CA PRO A 278 19.19 -4.81 22.18
C PRO A 278 18.18 -4.08 21.27
N SER A 279 17.07 -3.56 21.83
CA SER A 279 15.99 -2.87 21.13
C SER A 279 15.84 -1.42 21.58
N GLY A 280 15.22 -0.61 20.73
CA GLY A 280 14.79 0.75 21.05
C GLY A 280 14.02 1.37 19.87
N HIS A 281 13.65 2.63 20.01
CA HIS A 281 12.90 3.43 19.04
C HIS A 281 13.62 3.75 17.71
N TYR A 282 14.69 3.01 17.38
CA TYR A 282 15.54 3.21 16.20
C TYR A 282 15.72 1.89 15.43
N SER A 283 15.89 2.00 14.10
CA SER A 283 16.12 0.83 13.24
C SER A 283 17.62 0.60 13.00
N THR A 284 18.11 -0.59 13.34
CA THR A 284 19.50 -1.02 13.04
C THR A 284 19.60 -2.15 12.04
N ILE A 285 18.52 -2.91 11.87
CA ILE A 285 18.45 -4.10 11.05
C ILE A 285 17.11 -4.09 10.34
N PHE A 286 17.11 -4.42 9.05
CA PHE A 286 15.92 -4.73 8.28
C PHE A 286 15.96 -6.20 7.88
N ASN A 287 14.89 -6.92 8.19
CA ASN A 287 14.69 -8.29 7.73
C ASN A 287 13.69 -8.25 6.57
N ILE A 288 14.10 -8.80 5.44
CA ILE A 288 13.36 -8.76 4.18
C ILE A 288 13.12 -10.20 3.75
N ALA A 289 11.86 -10.59 3.60
CA ALA A 289 11.47 -11.93 3.21
C ALA A 289 11.58 -12.07 1.69
N LEU A 290 12.53 -12.90 1.25
CA LEU A 290 12.77 -13.19 -0.16
C LEU A 290 11.99 -14.44 -0.60
N PRO A 291 11.70 -14.59 -1.90
CA PRO A 291 11.19 -15.84 -2.43
C PRO A 291 12.23 -16.97 -2.28
N GLU A 292 11.75 -18.20 -2.12
CA GLU A 292 12.59 -19.39 -2.01
C GLU A 292 13.58 -19.52 -3.17
N ASN A 293 14.79 -20.03 -2.90
CA ASN A 293 15.85 -20.22 -3.90
C ASN A 293 16.26 -18.93 -4.63
N SER A 294 16.19 -17.78 -3.95
CA SER A 294 16.76 -16.54 -4.48
C SER A 294 18.28 -16.61 -4.57
N THR A 295 18.85 -16.04 -5.63
CA THR A 295 20.29 -15.96 -5.91
C THR A 295 20.72 -14.53 -6.25
N ASP A 296 22.04 -14.31 -6.38
CA ASP A 296 22.62 -13.06 -6.88
C ASP A 296 22.17 -11.81 -6.10
N HIS A 297 22.12 -11.94 -4.78
CA HIS A 297 21.71 -10.87 -3.89
C HIS A 297 22.72 -9.72 -3.91
N PHE A 298 22.22 -8.49 -3.98
CA PHE A 298 23.03 -7.30 -3.79
C PHE A 298 22.29 -6.27 -2.96
N VAL A 299 23.07 -5.46 -2.23
CA VAL A 299 22.56 -4.28 -1.53
C VAL A 299 23.47 -3.09 -1.79
N THR A 300 22.90 -2.02 -2.30
CA THR A 300 23.58 -0.76 -2.55
C THR A 300 22.84 0.39 -1.90
N ASP A 301 23.54 1.50 -1.69
CA ASP A 301 22.94 2.81 -1.47
C ASP A 301 23.37 3.76 -2.59
N LYS A 302 22.98 5.03 -2.47
CA LYS A 302 23.30 6.05 -3.48
C LYS A 302 24.81 6.25 -3.71
N ILE A 303 25.67 5.83 -2.78
CA ILE A 303 27.13 6.03 -2.85
C ILE A 303 27.90 4.71 -3.05
N GLY A 304 27.21 3.58 -3.22
CA GLY A 304 27.81 2.32 -3.63
C GLY A 304 27.34 1.13 -2.79
N LEU A 305 28.15 0.07 -2.80
CA LEU A 305 27.83 -1.19 -2.14
C LEU A 305 27.75 -1.05 -0.61
N VAL A 306 26.77 -1.73 -0.01
CA VAL A 306 26.64 -1.92 1.44
C VAL A 306 26.97 -3.38 1.75
N SER A 307 28.19 -3.65 2.22
CA SER A 307 28.65 -5.01 2.50
C SER A 307 28.07 -5.61 3.80
N THR A 308 27.40 -4.80 4.61
CA THR A 308 26.79 -5.21 5.89
C THR A 308 25.40 -5.81 5.67
N HIS A 309 25.31 -6.84 4.85
CA HIS A 309 24.11 -7.65 4.66
C HIS A 309 24.45 -9.14 4.72
N GLU A 310 23.49 -9.96 5.09
CA GLU A 310 23.62 -11.42 5.14
C GLU A 310 22.32 -12.06 4.70
N VAL A 311 22.39 -13.12 3.90
CA VAL A 311 21.22 -13.90 3.50
C VAL A 311 21.28 -15.24 4.21
N ARG A 312 20.22 -15.59 4.95
CA ARG A 312 20.08 -16.89 5.63
C ARG A 312 18.72 -17.48 5.28
N GLY A 313 18.75 -18.63 4.60
CA GLY A 313 17.53 -19.20 4.03
C GLY A 313 16.86 -18.18 3.11
N ASP A 314 15.59 -17.89 3.38
CA ASP A 314 14.76 -16.98 2.57
C ASP A 314 14.67 -15.57 3.19
N THR A 315 15.62 -15.20 4.07
CA THR A 315 15.63 -13.88 4.70
C THR A 315 16.93 -13.14 4.39
N LEU A 316 16.80 -11.92 3.85
CA LEU A 316 17.89 -10.96 3.71
C LEU A 316 17.89 -10.00 4.90
N THR A 317 18.97 -10.05 5.67
CA THR A 317 19.21 -9.20 6.83
C THR A 317 20.15 -8.07 6.43
N LEU A 318 19.62 -6.85 6.34
CA LEU A 318 20.38 -5.65 6.02
C LEU A 318 20.68 -4.84 7.28
N LYS A 319 21.95 -4.48 7.49
CA LYS A 319 22.37 -3.45 8.44
C LYS A 319 22.72 -2.17 7.66
N PRO A 320 21.93 -1.09 7.78
CA PRO A 320 22.27 0.21 7.22
C PRO A 320 23.61 0.74 7.75
N ARG A 321 24.21 1.71 7.06
CA ARG A 321 25.50 2.31 7.46
C ARG A 321 25.45 3.03 8.83
N PHE A 322 24.27 3.47 9.23
CA PHE A 322 24.02 4.15 10.50
C PHE A 322 22.63 3.75 11.05
N PRO A 323 22.43 3.76 12.38
CA PRO A 323 21.11 3.53 12.98
C PRO A 323 20.14 4.64 12.57
N ILE A 324 18.90 4.28 12.26
CA ILE A 324 17.89 5.21 11.77
C ILE A 324 16.98 5.63 12.94
N PHE A 325 17.35 6.74 13.58
CA PHE A 325 16.56 7.38 14.64
C PHE A 325 15.36 8.16 14.08
N GLY A 326 14.44 8.57 14.96
CA GLY A 326 13.29 9.37 14.56
C GLY A 326 13.69 10.64 13.80
N GLY A 327 13.02 10.86 12.68
CA GLY A 327 13.30 11.92 11.71
C GLY A 327 14.35 11.58 10.66
N TRP A 328 15.16 10.53 10.84
CA TRP A 328 16.22 10.16 9.89
C TRP A 328 15.65 9.30 8.77
N GLY A 329 16.23 9.44 7.58
CA GLY A 329 15.92 8.64 6.41
C GLY A 329 17.13 7.88 5.88
N TYR A 330 16.89 6.78 5.21
CA TYR A 330 17.90 5.97 4.55
C TYR A 330 17.37 5.50 3.19
N ASN A 331 18.20 5.60 2.16
CA ASN A 331 17.84 5.17 0.82
C ASN A 331 18.75 4.01 0.43
N PHE A 332 18.16 2.90 0.03
CA PHE A 332 18.90 1.71 -0.39
C PHE A 332 18.18 0.98 -1.51
N THR A 333 18.97 0.28 -2.31
CA THR A 333 18.47 -0.64 -3.33
C THR A 333 18.88 -2.05 -2.94
N ILE A 334 17.92 -2.96 -2.97
CA ILE A 334 18.20 -4.40 -2.94
C ILE A 334 17.86 -5.00 -4.29
N GLY A 335 18.49 -6.12 -4.62
CA GLY A 335 18.06 -6.93 -5.75
C GLY A 335 18.49 -8.37 -5.60
N TRP A 336 17.78 -9.24 -6.30
CA TRP A 336 17.97 -10.68 -6.29
C TRP A 336 17.37 -11.29 -7.56
N THR A 337 17.69 -12.56 -7.81
CA THR A 337 17.21 -13.31 -8.98
C THR A 337 16.54 -14.59 -8.52
N ASN A 338 15.47 -15.00 -9.22
CA ASN A 338 14.79 -16.27 -9.01
C ASN A 338 14.60 -17.03 -10.35
N PRO A 339 14.41 -18.35 -10.30
CA PRO A 339 13.99 -19.11 -11.47
C PRO A 339 12.62 -18.65 -11.99
N LEU A 340 12.50 -18.49 -13.31
CA LEU A 340 11.26 -18.00 -13.93
C LEU A 340 10.07 -18.95 -13.69
N SER A 341 10.32 -20.24 -13.51
CA SER A 341 9.29 -21.26 -13.24
C SER A 341 8.53 -21.05 -11.93
N GLN A 342 9.02 -20.23 -11.00
CA GLN A 342 8.32 -19.92 -9.75
C GLN A 342 7.15 -18.96 -9.98
N VAL A 343 7.28 -18.05 -10.94
CA VAL A 343 6.32 -16.97 -11.18
C VAL A 343 5.58 -17.10 -12.50
N LEU A 344 6.11 -17.89 -13.45
CA LEU A 344 5.55 -18.04 -14.78
C LEU A 344 4.96 -19.43 -14.98
N ARG A 345 3.71 -19.47 -15.45
CA ARG A 345 3.03 -20.68 -15.89
C ARG A 345 2.59 -20.54 -17.34
N LYS A 346 2.59 -21.66 -18.04
CA LYS A 346 2.06 -21.74 -19.40
C LYS A 346 0.56 -22.02 -19.35
N ASP A 347 -0.21 -21.39 -20.23
CA ASP A 347 -1.63 -21.71 -20.39
C ASP A 347 -1.75 -23.14 -20.96
N PRO A 348 -2.57 -24.04 -20.36
CA PRO A 348 -2.74 -25.40 -20.88
C PRO A 348 -3.46 -25.44 -22.24
N THR A 349 -4.14 -24.37 -22.64
CA THR A 349 -4.94 -24.32 -23.88
C THR A 349 -4.21 -23.69 -25.07
N ASP A 350 -3.23 -22.82 -24.82
CA ASP A 350 -2.50 -22.08 -25.85
C ASP A 350 -0.99 -22.13 -25.58
N ASP A 351 -0.27 -22.70 -26.55
CA ASP A 351 1.14 -23.02 -26.47
C ASP A 351 2.08 -21.79 -26.53
N ASP A 352 1.56 -20.61 -26.83
CA ASP A 352 2.32 -19.35 -26.82
C ASP A 352 1.81 -18.38 -25.74
N THR A 353 0.87 -18.79 -24.89
CA THR A 353 0.30 -17.95 -23.83
C THR A 353 0.91 -18.27 -22.46
N TYR A 354 1.22 -17.22 -21.71
CA TYR A 354 1.82 -17.30 -20.40
C TYR A 354 1.03 -16.48 -19.37
N ILE A 355 1.04 -16.96 -18.13
CA ILE A 355 0.45 -16.31 -16.96
C ILE A 355 1.58 -16.08 -15.97
N LEU A 356 1.85 -14.82 -15.69
CA LEU A 356 2.83 -14.37 -14.73
C LEU A 356 2.12 -13.99 -13.42
N CYS A 357 2.62 -14.48 -12.30
CA CYS A 357 2.16 -14.16 -10.96
C CYS A 357 3.31 -13.55 -10.15
N ILE A 358 3.20 -12.27 -9.78
CA ILE A 358 4.22 -11.53 -9.04
C ILE A 358 3.62 -11.03 -7.73
N THR A 359 4.29 -11.28 -6.61
CA THR A 359 3.95 -10.63 -5.32
C THR A 359 4.21 -9.13 -5.40
N SER A 360 3.28 -8.31 -4.90
CA SER A 360 3.36 -6.86 -5.02
C SER A 360 4.51 -6.27 -4.21
N LEU A 361 4.77 -6.75 -2.99
CA LEU A 361 5.81 -6.26 -2.08
C LEU A 361 6.55 -7.42 -1.38
N ASN A 362 7.86 -7.26 -1.13
CA ASN A 362 8.69 -8.18 -0.33
C ASN A 362 9.47 -7.47 0.79
N GLY A 363 9.12 -6.21 1.11
CA GLY A 363 9.96 -5.32 1.90
C GLY A 363 10.04 -5.61 3.41
N PRO A 364 10.63 -4.68 4.18
CA PRO A 364 10.86 -4.86 5.61
C PRO A 364 9.58 -5.16 6.39
N SER A 365 9.68 -6.04 7.39
CA SER A 365 8.62 -6.27 8.37
C SER A 365 8.31 -4.99 9.15
N SER A 366 7.04 -4.80 9.51
CA SER A 366 6.57 -3.65 10.30
C SER A 366 6.93 -2.31 9.63
N ALA A 367 6.48 -2.13 8.40
CA ALA A 367 6.61 -0.88 7.66
C ALA A 367 5.32 -0.52 6.91
N THR A 368 5.07 0.77 6.80
CA THR A 368 4.02 1.35 5.95
C THR A 368 4.62 1.96 4.69
N TYR A 369 3.84 2.00 3.61
CA TYR A 369 4.27 2.47 2.28
C TYR A 369 3.31 3.57 1.82
N ASP A 370 3.81 4.79 1.61
CA ASP A 370 3.01 5.88 1.05
C ASP A 370 2.76 5.65 -0.44
N PHE A 371 3.83 5.44 -1.20
CA PHE A 371 3.80 5.18 -2.64
C PHE A 371 4.61 3.92 -2.97
N ALA A 372 4.01 3.00 -3.71
CA ALA A 372 4.69 1.83 -4.25
C ALA A 372 4.44 1.71 -5.75
N HIS A 373 5.50 1.87 -6.54
CA HIS A 373 5.51 1.69 -7.97
C HIS A 373 6.03 0.29 -8.29
N VAL A 374 5.14 -0.58 -8.75
CA VAL A 374 5.52 -1.94 -9.17
C VAL A 374 5.57 -1.96 -10.69
N THR A 375 6.77 -2.08 -11.23
CA THR A 375 7.04 -2.08 -12.66
C THR A 375 7.49 -3.45 -13.12
N ILE A 376 6.82 -3.99 -14.13
CA ILE A 376 7.10 -5.30 -14.71
C ILE A 376 7.55 -5.09 -16.15
N TYR A 377 8.75 -5.57 -16.48
CA TYR A 377 9.35 -5.50 -17.81
C TYR A 377 9.20 -6.85 -18.50
N LEU A 378 8.26 -6.90 -19.45
CA LEU A 378 8.03 -8.06 -20.31
C LEU A 378 8.98 -8.03 -21.52
N PRO A 379 9.40 -9.18 -22.05
CA PRO A 379 10.28 -9.25 -23.22
C PRO A 379 9.74 -8.51 -24.46
N GLU A 380 10.65 -8.15 -25.35
CA GLU A 380 10.33 -7.57 -26.66
C GLU A 380 9.45 -8.52 -27.50
N GLY A 381 8.41 -7.97 -28.14
CA GLY A 381 7.51 -8.73 -29.01
C GLY A 381 6.42 -9.54 -28.29
N VAL A 382 6.20 -9.26 -27.01
CA VAL A 382 5.04 -9.75 -26.26
C VAL A 382 3.75 -9.06 -26.72
N GLU A 383 2.65 -9.81 -26.76
CA GLU A 383 1.31 -9.24 -26.92
C GLU A 383 0.58 -9.30 -25.57
N TYR A 384 0.25 -8.12 -25.03
CA TYR A 384 -0.51 -7.99 -23.80
C TYR A 384 -1.95 -8.48 -23.97
N VAL A 385 -2.44 -9.30 -23.05
CA VAL A 385 -3.81 -9.84 -23.07
C VAL A 385 -4.66 -9.26 -21.96
N ASP A 386 -4.26 -9.45 -20.70
CA ASP A 386 -5.07 -9.06 -19.55
C ASP A 386 -4.23 -8.91 -18.27
N VAL A 387 -4.76 -8.16 -17.30
CA VAL A 387 -4.17 -7.98 -15.96
C VAL A 387 -5.23 -8.12 -14.88
N GLY A 388 -4.89 -8.85 -13.82
CA GLY A 388 -5.65 -8.89 -12.58
C GLY A 388 -4.76 -8.59 -11.40
N THR A 389 -5.30 -7.93 -10.39
CA THR A 389 -4.62 -7.72 -9.10
C THR A 389 -5.63 -7.82 -7.97
N ALA A 390 -5.19 -8.36 -6.85
CA ALA A 390 -5.99 -8.42 -5.62
C ALA A 390 -6.03 -7.09 -4.87
N LEU A 391 -5.13 -6.16 -5.21
CA LEU A 391 -4.98 -4.87 -4.53
C LEU A 391 -5.53 -3.73 -5.41
N PRO A 392 -6.28 -2.77 -4.83
CA PRO A 392 -6.69 -1.58 -5.57
C PRO A 392 -5.45 -0.75 -5.94
N PHE A 393 -5.37 -0.32 -7.20
CA PHE A 393 -4.32 0.55 -7.72
C PHE A 393 -4.97 1.76 -8.40
N ASP A 394 -4.25 2.88 -8.42
CA ASP A 394 -4.79 4.13 -8.97
C ASP A 394 -4.77 4.13 -10.50
N GLU A 395 -3.66 3.69 -11.07
CA GLU A 395 -3.39 3.75 -12.50
C GLU A 395 -2.43 2.63 -12.90
N ALA A 396 -2.65 2.07 -14.10
CA ALA A 396 -1.71 1.20 -14.77
C ALA A 396 -1.33 1.81 -16.12
N THR A 397 -0.03 1.98 -16.36
CA THR A 397 0.49 2.50 -17.62
C THR A 397 1.31 1.44 -18.34
N VAL A 398 1.32 1.49 -19.67
CA VAL A 398 2.10 0.60 -20.53
C VAL A 398 2.96 1.45 -21.44
N GLU A 399 4.27 1.33 -21.31
CA GLU A 399 5.27 2.10 -22.06
C GLU A 399 6.37 1.17 -22.58
N PRO A 400 7.05 1.51 -23.69
CA PRO A 400 8.27 0.80 -24.08
C PRO A 400 9.47 1.30 -23.28
N GLU A 401 10.35 0.38 -22.83
CA GLU A 401 11.62 0.68 -22.19
C GLU A 401 12.77 -0.04 -22.92
N TYR A 402 13.83 0.70 -23.25
CA TYR A 402 14.99 0.15 -23.95
C TYR A 402 16.08 -0.29 -22.95
N SER A 403 16.43 -1.57 -22.99
CA SER A 403 17.50 -2.18 -22.21
C SER A 403 18.56 -2.80 -23.13
N PHE A 404 19.40 -3.67 -22.60
CA PHE A 404 20.50 -4.30 -23.33
C PHE A 404 20.00 -5.16 -24.50
N PHE A 405 20.57 -4.89 -25.68
CA PHE A 405 20.27 -5.57 -26.94
C PHE A 405 18.81 -5.47 -27.39
N ASP A 406 18.11 -4.42 -26.99
CA ASP A 406 16.79 -4.11 -27.52
C ASP A 406 16.93 -3.23 -28.75
N LEU A 407 16.81 -3.86 -29.92
CA LEU A 407 17.12 -3.22 -31.22
C LEU A 407 15.87 -2.74 -31.97
N GLN A 408 14.66 -3.01 -31.48
CA GLN A 408 13.42 -2.62 -32.15
C GLN A 408 12.43 -1.93 -31.19
N ASP A 409 11.57 -2.70 -30.52
CA ASP A 409 10.39 -2.17 -29.83
C ASP A 409 10.64 -1.97 -28.32
N GLY A 410 11.73 -2.53 -27.78
CA GLY A 410 12.03 -2.49 -26.34
C GLY A 410 11.24 -3.52 -25.54
N HIS A 411 11.51 -3.56 -24.24
CA HIS A 411 10.65 -4.28 -23.28
C HIS A 411 9.33 -3.54 -23.12
N GLN A 412 8.24 -4.29 -22.90
CA GLN A 412 6.98 -3.69 -22.48
C GLN A 412 7.02 -3.48 -20.96
N LYS A 413 7.07 -2.21 -20.56
CA LYS A 413 7.06 -1.77 -19.18
C LYS A 413 5.63 -1.53 -18.74
N ILE A 414 5.17 -2.33 -17.79
CA ILE A 414 3.84 -2.20 -17.18
C ILE A 414 4.03 -1.70 -15.75
N THR A 415 3.56 -0.50 -15.44
CA THR A 415 3.73 0.12 -14.12
C THR A 415 2.39 0.21 -13.39
N PHE A 416 2.34 -0.32 -12.18
CA PHE A 416 1.21 -0.21 -11.25
C PHE A 416 1.54 0.79 -10.14
N ASN A 417 0.64 1.75 -9.93
CA ASN A 417 0.77 2.75 -8.88
C ASN A 417 -0.13 2.40 -7.70
N PHE A 418 0.48 1.97 -6.59
CA PHE A 418 -0.21 1.72 -5.33
C PHE A 418 0.04 2.82 -4.33
N LYS A 419 -0.95 3.10 -3.48
CA LYS A 419 -0.86 4.05 -2.37
C LYS A 419 -1.29 3.40 -1.07
N ASN A 420 -0.73 3.89 0.04
CA ASN A 420 -1.08 3.48 1.39
C ASN A 420 -1.07 1.95 1.55
N LEU A 421 0.07 1.30 1.35
CA LEU A 421 0.21 -0.14 1.62
C LEU A 421 0.86 -0.38 2.98
N PHE A 422 0.70 -1.59 3.50
CA PHE A 422 1.45 -2.09 4.64
C PHE A 422 1.96 -3.49 4.32
N ASP A 423 2.95 -3.95 5.09
CA ASP A 423 3.70 -5.19 4.85
C ASP A 423 2.83 -6.44 4.66
N GLU A 424 1.79 -6.65 5.50
CA GLU A 424 0.92 -7.82 5.36
C GLU A 424 0.06 -7.77 4.09
N LEU A 425 -0.47 -6.61 3.74
CA LEU A 425 -1.27 -6.39 2.53
C LEU A 425 -0.43 -6.53 1.25
N GLY A 426 0.85 -6.15 1.34
CA GLY A 426 1.82 -6.22 0.26
C GLY A 426 2.03 -7.61 -0.35
N LYS A 427 1.60 -8.68 0.34
CA LYS A 427 1.66 -10.06 -0.15
C LYS A 427 0.64 -10.36 -1.26
N GLY A 428 -0.26 -9.42 -1.59
CA GLY A 428 -1.17 -9.55 -2.72
C GLY A 428 -0.44 -9.77 -4.04
N GLU A 429 -1.04 -10.56 -4.93
CA GLU A 429 -0.44 -10.94 -6.21
C GLU A 429 -0.98 -10.11 -7.38
N VAL A 430 -0.08 -9.76 -8.29
CA VAL A 430 -0.37 -9.20 -9.61
C VAL A 430 -0.25 -10.32 -10.64
N LEU A 431 -1.33 -10.53 -11.38
CA LEU A 431 -1.46 -11.54 -12.42
C LEU A 431 -1.46 -10.87 -13.79
N ILE A 432 -0.54 -11.27 -14.66
CA ILE A 432 -0.46 -10.76 -16.04
C ILE A 432 -0.58 -11.93 -17.00
N LYS A 433 -1.53 -11.83 -17.92
CA LYS A 433 -1.67 -12.75 -19.04
C LYS A 433 -1.11 -12.10 -20.30
N TYR A 434 -0.19 -12.79 -20.97
CA TYR A 434 0.41 -12.31 -22.20
C TYR A 434 0.76 -13.45 -23.17
N LYS A 435 0.88 -13.11 -24.46
CA LYS A 435 1.37 -14.04 -25.49
C LYS A 435 2.79 -13.72 -25.89
N TYR A 436 3.60 -14.75 -26.06
CA TYR A 436 4.99 -14.63 -26.50
C TYR A 436 5.30 -15.71 -27.53
N PRO A 437 5.02 -15.44 -28.82
CA PRO A 437 5.24 -16.43 -29.87
C PRO A 437 6.73 -16.67 -30.09
N LYS A 438 7.08 -17.90 -30.47
CA LYS A 438 8.49 -18.27 -30.78
C LYS A 438 9.14 -17.38 -31.83
N THR A 439 8.35 -16.83 -32.75
CA THR A 439 8.83 -15.87 -33.76
C THR A 439 9.37 -14.59 -33.13
N ALA A 440 8.73 -14.07 -32.08
CA ALA A 440 9.21 -12.95 -31.29
C ALA A 440 10.48 -13.32 -30.52
N MET A 441 10.51 -14.52 -29.92
CA MET A 441 11.69 -15.01 -29.21
C MET A 441 12.95 -15.02 -30.08
N TYR A 442 12.90 -15.63 -31.26
CA TYR A 442 14.05 -15.69 -32.18
C TYR A 442 14.38 -14.37 -32.88
N LYS A 443 13.52 -13.35 -32.78
CA LYS A 443 13.74 -12.02 -33.36
C LYS A 443 14.99 -11.35 -32.76
N LYS A 444 15.23 -11.51 -31.45
CA LYS A 444 16.35 -10.90 -30.72
C LYS A 444 17.74 -11.40 -31.17
N PRO A 445 18.04 -12.72 -31.23
CA PRO A 445 19.32 -13.17 -31.76
C PRO A 445 19.47 -12.87 -33.26
N LEU A 446 18.37 -12.91 -34.04
CA LEU A 446 18.40 -12.61 -35.47
C LEU A 446 18.72 -11.13 -35.74
N SER A 447 18.18 -10.20 -34.94
CA SER A 447 18.49 -8.79 -35.05
C SER A 447 19.97 -8.54 -34.74
N ILE A 448 20.50 -9.09 -33.64
CA ILE A 448 21.93 -8.98 -33.31
C ILE A 448 22.81 -9.54 -34.45
N ALA A 449 22.47 -10.71 -34.99
CA ALA A 449 23.18 -11.31 -36.12
C ALA A 449 23.14 -10.43 -37.38
N CYS A 450 22.00 -9.79 -37.66
CA CYS A 450 21.83 -8.87 -38.78
C CYS A 450 22.76 -7.65 -38.66
N TYR A 451 22.86 -7.04 -37.47
CA TYR A 451 23.77 -5.90 -37.25
C TYR A 451 25.24 -6.30 -37.44
N TRP A 452 25.65 -7.46 -36.92
CA TRP A 452 26.99 -8.00 -37.16
C TRP A 452 27.24 -8.28 -38.65
N PHE A 453 26.27 -8.87 -39.34
CA PHE A 453 26.36 -9.15 -40.76
C PHE A 453 26.53 -7.86 -41.58
N ILE A 454 25.74 -6.82 -41.30
CA ILE A 454 25.85 -5.50 -41.95
C ILE A 454 27.22 -4.87 -41.68
N GLY A 455 27.73 -4.96 -40.45
CA GLY A 455 29.06 -4.46 -40.10
C GLY A 455 30.17 -5.14 -40.91
N LEU A 456 30.13 -6.47 -41.00
CA LEU A 456 31.09 -7.25 -41.77
C LEU A 456 30.97 -7.01 -43.28
N LEU A 457 29.74 -6.88 -43.79
CA LEU A 457 29.49 -6.55 -45.19
C LEU A 457 30.01 -5.15 -45.54
N SER A 458 29.82 -4.18 -44.65
CA SER A 458 30.33 -2.81 -44.81
C SER A 458 31.87 -2.81 -44.86
N PHE A 459 32.51 -3.56 -43.98
CA PHE A 459 33.97 -3.75 -44.01
C PHE A 459 34.46 -4.41 -45.30
N PHE A 460 33.74 -5.43 -45.78
CA PHE A 460 34.04 -6.07 -47.06
C PHE A 460 33.92 -5.09 -48.23
N VAL A 461 32.87 -4.26 -48.27
CA VAL A 461 32.71 -3.23 -49.30
C VAL A 461 33.84 -2.21 -49.23
N LEU A 462 34.15 -1.68 -48.05
CA LEU A 462 35.23 -0.69 -47.88
C LEU A 462 36.60 -1.22 -48.34
N LYS A 463 36.90 -2.50 -48.12
CA LYS A 463 38.13 -3.13 -48.63
C LYS A 463 38.22 -3.19 -50.15
N ASN A 464 37.08 -3.21 -50.83
CA ASN A 464 37.01 -3.30 -52.29
C ASN A 464 36.86 -1.93 -52.97
N VAL A 465 36.74 -0.84 -52.22
CA VAL A 465 36.72 0.52 -52.78
C VAL A 465 38.15 0.96 -53.07
N ASN A 466 38.45 1.19 -54.36
CA ASN A 466 39.73 1.77 -54.76
C ASN A 466 39.72 3.29 -54.57
N ILE A 467 40.42 3.77 -53.54
CA ILE A 467 40.63 5.19 -53.25
C ILE A 467 42.02 5.70 -53.70
N GLY A 468 42.71 4.94 -54.56
CA GLY A 468 43.96 5.41 -55.17
C GLY A 468 43.71 6.61 -56.08
N ILE A 469 44.34 7.74 -55.77
CA ILE A 469 44.38 8.90 -56.66
C ILE A 469 45.52 8.65 -57.66
N TYR A 470 45.17 8.58 -58.95
CA TYR A 470 46.12 8.49 -60.06
C TYR A 470 46.85 9.80 -60.29
#